data_AF-A0A965TEB3-F1
#
_entry.id   AF-A0A965TEB3-F1
#
_cell.length_a   1.000
_cell.length_b   1.000
_cell.length_c   1.000
_cell.angle_alpha   90.00
_cell.angle_beta   90.00
_cell.angle_gamma   90.00
#
_symmetry.space_group_name_H-M   'P 1'
#
loop_
_entity.id
_entity.type
_entity.pdbx_description
1 polymer ?
#
loop_
_entity_poly.entity_id
_entity_poly.type
_entity_poly.pdbx_seq_one_letter_code
_entity_poly.pdbx_strand_id
1 'polypeptide(L)'
;GNGGGINNYGTFKLAGGIISGNSAKHDGGVSNYGTFYMTGGAISNNEAFGNRDGFSGNGGGITNFGTTYMSGGEITGNTGGAISGVCISTTSTFNMSGGEITGNTMGYGVYNDGIFNLSGTAVIDENINSDSESNLYLPDGKIINMTGAFTGTVSVVPTSGTITEDWTSSGSTGTIIPDIRQYLIDVYESEQTFIAYTVQYDSVTVNYFDFAAAWTAATDAATSSGNPATVKLHSFLDASESSFGLTVDDTSYDYIYVSPDDYINLELNGFVISRAVMSSIVNGFVIKNDGNLIISDSVSGGGIIGGNNSGNGGGIYNNGTLTINGGVILFNYAENGGGIYNNGILDINGGTLLINTATNNGGGVYNNGTLTMSGGTITGNTAGEDYNGGGIYADGTFNLSGEATVTDNVSGGTLSFETFAIEGGSANNIYLPSEKIINITDTFSGEVSVTMETAGTITGDWANTESTGTIDTDIDTYTIIVLNDEKYLSSSYSVTYVPNGSESGAVPTDATAYLTGDTLTVLGNTGSLSKTGYTFSGWSYLDTTYLADDEISVTSDITLTAVWALDAPTISASSGYLGTYDGSAHNASVTATHDLS
;
A
#
# COMPACT_ATOMS: atom_id res chain seq x y z
N GLY A 1 39.81 36.00 -17.34
CA GLY A 1 38.65 36.89 -17.47
C GLY A 1 37.42 36.17 -16.99
N ASN A 2 36.24 36.77 -17.14
CA ASN A 2 34.95 36.11 -16.91
C ASN A 2 34.50 35.38 -18.18
N GLY A 3 33.87 34.22 -18.03
CA GLY A 3 33.23 33.46 -19.12
C GLY A 3 34.24 32.77 -20.04
N GLY A 4 34.73 31.60 -19.65
CA GLY A 4 35.69 30.82 -20.43
C GLY A 4 35.17 30.43 -21.81
N GLY A 5 33.87 30.13 -21.94
CA GLY A 5 33.21 29.87 -23.22
C GLY A 5 32.41 31.06 -23.74
N ILE A 6 31.33 31.42 -23.04
CA ILE A 6 30.36 32.46 -23.46
C ILE A 6 30.18 33.49 -22.35
N ASN A 7 30.20 34.77 -22.71
CA ASN A 7 29.83 35.88 -21.84
C ASN A 7 28.63 36.64 -22.45
N ASN A 8 27.44 36.42 -21.90
CA ASN A 8 26.18 36.89 -22.47
C ASN A 8 25.65 38.13 -21.74
N TYR A 9 25.55 39.26 -22.45
CA TYR A 9 24.87 40.48 -21.99
C TYR A 9 23.52 40.74 -22.68
N GLY A 10 23.14 39.89 -23.64
CA GLY A 10 21.93 40.02 -24.45
C GLY A 10 21.07 38.77 -24.36
N THR A 11 20.64 38.24 -25.51
CA THR A 11 19.93 36.95 -25.56
C THR A 11 20.82 35.89 -26.17
N PHE A 12 21.01 34.78 -25.46
CA PHE A 12 21.69 33.60 -25.96
C PHE A 12 20.73 32.41 -26.00
N LYS A 13 20.81 31.58 -27.05
CA LYS A 13 19.98 30.39 -27.23
C LYS A 13 20.85 29.20 -27.60
N LEU A 14 20.85 28.17 -26.76
CA LEU A 14 21.47 26.88 -27.02
C LEU A 14 20.36 25.86 -27.26
N ALA A 15 20.16 25.49 -28.53
CA ALA A 15 19.19 24.46 -28.93
C ALA A 15 19.86 23.13 -29.30
N GLY A 16 21.20 23.11 -29.33
CA GLY A 16 22.06 21.99 -29.74
C GLY A 16 23.53 22.43 -29.77
N GLY A 17 24.45 21.49 -29.95
CA GLY A 17 25.90 21.75 -29.89
C GLY A 17 26.48 21.63 -28.48
N ILE A 18 27.80 21.80 -28.34
CA ILE A 18 28.53 21.56 -27.09
C ILE A 18 29.39 22.79 -26.76
N ILE A 19 29.28 23.29 -25.53
CA ILE A 19 30.21 24.25 -24.92
C ILE A 19 31.07 23.46 -23.92
N SER A 20 32.31 23.16 -24.29
CA SER A 20 33.16 22.31 -23.45
C SER A 20 34.64 22.66 -23.47
N GLY A 21 35.35 22.20 -22.44
CA GLY A 21 36.82 22.34 -22.32
C GLY A 21 37.30 23.76 -22.06
N ASN A 22 36.40 24.66 -21.62
CA ASN A 22 36.75 26.04 -21.32
C ASN A 22 37.20 26.17 -19.87
N SER A 23 38.26 26.93 -19.63
CA SER A 23 38.77 27.18 -18.28
C SER A 23 38.99 28.67 -18.07
N ALA A 24 38.45 29.22 -16.98
CA ALA A 24 38.56 30.64 -16.67
C ALA A 24 38.72 30.89 -15.17
N LYS A 25 39.29 32.06 -14.85
CA LYS A 25 39.40 32.51 -13.46
C LYS A 25 38.02 32.69 -12.81
N HIS A 26 37.05 33.14 -13.60
CA HIS A 26 35.65 33.31 -13.19
C HIS A 26 34.78 32.76 -14.32
N ASP A 27 33.84 31.87 -13.99
CA ASP A 27 32.83 31.28 -14.87
C ASP A 27 33.41 30.46 -16.04
N GLY A 28 33.38 29.12 -15.95
CA GLY A 28 34.03 28.24 -16.93
C GLY A 28 33.32 28.19 -18.27
N GLY A 29 32.05 27.77 -18.28
CA GLY A 29 31.25 27.62 -19.50
C GLY A 29 30.56 28.92 -19.92
N VAL A 30 29.44 29.26 -19.28
CA VAL A 30 28.57 30.38 -19.63
C VAL A 30 28.44 31.35 -18.46
N SER A 31 28.85 32.60 -18.66
CA SER A 31 28.55 33.73 -17.77
C SER A 31 27.35 34.50 -18.33
N ASN A 32 26.19 34.43 -17.67
CA ASN A 32 24.94 35.00 -18.17
C ASN A 32 24.53 36.25 -17.38
N TYR A 33 24.63 37.43 -17.99
CA TYR A 33 24.09 38.70 -17.50
C TYR A 33 22.78 39.11 -18.17
N GLY A 34 22.36 38.42 -19.23
CA GLY A 34 21.14 38.69 -20.00
C GLY A 34 20.12 37.55 -19.90
N THR A 35 19.49 37.20 -21.02
CA THR A 35 18.55 36.07 -21.10
C THR A 35 19.21 34.88 -21.79
N PHE A 36 19.17 33.71 -21.16
CA PHE A 36 19.68 32.47 -21.73
C PHE A 36 18.56 31.44 -21.88
N TYR A 37 18.41 30.87 -23.08
CA TYR A 37 17.52 29.73 -23.33
C TYR A 37 18.36 28.49 -23.66
N MET A 38 18.14 27.41 -22.92
CA MET A 38 18.72 26.10 -23.18
C MET A 38 17.57 25.11 -23.43
N THR A 39 17.40 24.71 -24.68
CA THR A 39 16.35 23.75 -25.08
C THR A 39 16.93 22.41 -25.54
N GLY A 40 18.27 22.29 -25.55
CA GLY A 40 19.04 21.14 -26.00
C GLY A 40 20.54 21.45 -26.02
N GLY A 41 21.37 20.49 -26.43
CA GLY A 41 22.83 20.64 -26.42
C GLY A 41 23.45 20.39 -25.04
N ALA A 42 24.77 20.54 -24.94
CA ALA A 42 25.52 20.25 -23.73
C ALA A 42 26.45 21.40 -23.31
N ILE A 43 26.55 21.64 -22.02
CA ILE A 43 27.61 22.45 -21.39
C ILE A 43 28.40 21.50 -20.51
N SER A 44 29.60 21.13 -20.94
CA SER A 44 30.32 20.05 -20.26
C SER A 44 31.81 20.25 -20.11
N ASN A 45 32.42 19.68 -19.06
CA ASN A 45 33.87 19.71 -18.84
C ASN A 45 34.47 21.13 -18.90
N ASN A 46 33.75 22.12 -18.35
CA ASN A 46 34.26 23.48 -18.19
C ASN A 46 34.68 23.71 -16.74
N GLU A 47 35.67 24.57 -16.54
CA GLU A 47 36.34 24.76 -15.25
C GLU A 47 36.40 26.24 -14.84
N ALA A 48 36.05 26.53 -13.59
CA ALA A 48 36.28 27.82 -12.96
C ALA A 48 37.27 27.67 -11.78
N PHE A 49 38.52 28.11 -11.93
CA PHE A 49 39.58 27.82 -10.95
C PHE A 49 39.90 28.97 -9.95
N GLY A 50 39.24 30.12 -10.05
CA GLY A 50 39.46 31.27 -9.17
C GLY A 50 38.23 31.65 -8.36
N ASN A 51 38.42 32.39 -7.27
CA ASN A 51 37.33 33.02 -6.50
C ASN A 51 37.21 34.51 -6.85
N ARG A 52 35.99 35.08 -6.88
CA ARG A 52 35.78 36.52 -7.12
C ARG A 52 35.72 37.23 -5.76
N ASP A 53 36.53 38.28 -5.58
CA ASP A 53 36.54 39.04 -4.33
C ASP A 53 35.14 39.57 -3.99
N GLY A 54 34.64 39.23 -2.80
CA GLY A 54 33.31 39.66 -2.33
C GLY A 54 32.11 39.00 -3.00
N PHE A 55 32.30 37.90 -3.74
CA PHE A 55 31.22 37.16 -4.40
C PHE A 55 31.39 35.65 -4.16
N SER A 56 30.43 35.03 -3.49
CA SER A 56 30.45 33.62 -3.10
C SER A 56 29.89 32.70 -4.20
N GLY A 57 30.30 32.85 -5.46
CA GLY A 57 29.81 31.93 -6.51
C GLY A 57 30.46 32.10 -7.87
N ASN A 58 31.15 31.05 -8.35
CA ASN A 58 31.52 30.88 -9.76
C ASN A 58 31.08 29.47 -10.18
N GLY A 59 30.24 29.40 -11.20
CA GLY A 59 29.79 28.16 -11.83
C GLY A 59 30.80 27.64 -12.84
N GLY A 60 31.17 26.37 -12.72
CA GLY A 60 32.01 25.68 -13.70
C GLY A 60 31.34 25.62 -15.07
N GLY A 61 30.05 25.25 -15.08
CA GLY A 61 29.20 25.19 -16.26
C GLY A 61 28.50 26.50 -16.54
N ILE A 62 27.62 26.95 -15.62
CA ILE A 62 26.88 28.21 -15.77
C ILE A 62 27.03 29.08 -14.53
N THR A 63 27.33 30.36 -14.72
CA THR A 63 27.10 31.38 -13.70
C THR A 63 26.01 32.33 -14.19
N ASN A 64 24.89 32.36 -13.47
CA ASN A 64 23.71 33.12 -13.82
C ASN A 64 23.59 34.39 -12.96
N PHE A 65 23.71 35.54 -13.62
CA PHE A 65 23.41 36.87 -13.09
C PHE A 65 22.12 37.47 -13.69
N GLY A 66 21.54 36.82 -14.73
CA GLY A 66 20.35 37.26 -15.45
C GLY A 66 19.18 36.28 -15.32
N THR A 67 18.54 35.96 -16.44
CA THR A 67 17.45 34.99 -16.49
C THR A 67 17.79 33.81 -17.37
N THR A 68 17.66 32.59 -16.85
CA THR A 68 17.84 31.35 -17.61
C THR A 68 16.52 30.60 -17.71
N TYR A 69 16.27 30.02 -18.89
CA TYR A 69 15.19 29.09 -19.18
C TYR A 69 15.80 27.79 -19.71
N MET A 70 15.70 26.73 -18.94
CA MET A 70 16.15 25.38 -19.31
C MET A 70 14.94 24.47 -19.46
N SER A 71 14.74 23.93 -20.67
CA SER A 71 13.68 22.98 -20.97
C SER A 71 14.19 21.66 -21.55
N GLY A 72 15.51 21.53 -21.70
CA GLY A 72 16.19 20.36 -22.28
C GLY A 72 17.70 20.60 -22.38
N GLY A 73 18.45 19.55 -22.69
CA GLY A 73 19.93 19.58 -22.74
C GLY A 73 20.59 19.20 -21.42
N GLU A 74 21.92 19.12 -21.44
CA GLU A 74 22.73 18.57 -20.34
C GLU A 74 23.77 19.59 -19.85
N ILE A 75 23.91 19.73 -18.53
CA ILE A 75 25.00 20.45 -17.89
C ILE A 75 25.78 19.43 -17.04
N THR A 76 26.91 18.95 -17.57
CA THR A 76 27.58 17.77 -16.98
C THR A 76 29.10 17.82 -16.95
N GLY A 77 29.70 17.24 -15.92
CA GLY A 77 31.17 17.15 -15.81
C GLY A 77 31.87 18.50 -15.65
N ASN A 78 31.14 19.57 -15.30
CA ASN A 78 31.77 20.87 -15.09
C ASN A 78 32.31 20.98 -13.66
N THR A 79 33.43 21.68 -13.52
CA THR A 79 34.10 21.88 -12.24
C THR A 79 33.95 23.35 -11.84
N GLY A 80 33.11 23.57 -10.84
CA GLY A 80 33.01 24.85 -10.17
C GLY A 80 34.30 25.19 -9.46
N GLY A 81 34.46 26.44 -9.04
CA GLY A 81 35.47 26.72 -8.01
C GLY A 81 35.08 26.04 -6.70
N ALA A 82 35.30 26.70 -5.56
CA ALA A 82 34.88 26.14 -4.27
C ALA A 82 33.34 26.02 -4.07
N ILE A 83 32.50 26.11 -5.12
CA ILE A 83 31.08 26.49 -4.97
C ILE A 83 30.09 25.68 -5.82
N SER A 84 30.13 25.69 -7.18
CA SER A 84 29.16 24.87 -7.93
C SER A 84 29.41 24.63 -9.43
N GLY A 85 28.79 23.59 -9.99
CA GLY A 85 28.62 23.40 -11.44
C GLY A 85 27.74 24.47 -12.07
N VAL A 86 26.60 24.77 -11.45
CA VAL A 86 25.68 25.86 -11.82
C VAL A 86 25.49 26.80 -10.63
N CYS A 87 25.83 28.08 -10.81
CA CYS A 87 25.67 29.10 -9.79
C CYS A 87 24.58 30.10 -10.19
N ILE A 88 23.61 30.35 -9.32
CA ILE A 88 22.52 31.30 -9.53
C ILE A 88 22.62 32.40 -8.47
N SER A 89 22.84 33.64 -8.91
CA SER A 89 23.05 34.80 -8.05
C SER A 89 21.75 35.34 -7.44
N THR A 90 21.86 36.06 -6.31
CA THR A 90 20.79 36.58 -5.45
C THR A 90 19.59 37.23 -6.14
N THR A 91 19.81 37.94 -7.25
CA THR A 91 18.76 38.68 -7.98
C THR A 91 18.38 38.04 -9.32
N SER A 92 18.99 36.90 -9.63
CA SER A 92 18.83 36.19 -10.89
C SER A 92 17.70 35.17 -10.81
N THR A 93 17.20 34.74 -11.96
CA THR A 93 16.12 33.74 -12.06
C THR A 93 16.56 32.57 -12.91
N PHE A 94 16.30 31.36 -12.44
CA PHE A 94 16.51 30.13 -13.19
C PHE A 94 15.18 29.37 -13.27
N ASN A 95 14.68 29.17 -14.48
CA ASN A 95 13.46 28.44 -14.75
C ASN A 95 13.83 27.10 -15.38
N MET A 96 13.57 26.00 -14.69
CA MET A 96 13.85 24.65 -15.17
C MET A 96 12.55 23.87 -15.34
N SER A 97 12.31 23.41 -16.57
CA SER A 97 11.13 22.65 -16.97
C SER A 97 11.47 21.27 -17.56
N GLY A 98 12.76 21.00 -17.75
CA GLY A 98 13.31 19.79 -18.36
C GLY A 98 14.82 19.93 -18.55
N GLY A 99 15.49 18.84 -18.96
CA GLY A 99 16.95 18.75 -19.06
C GLY A 99 17.62 18.30 -17.76
N GLU A 100 18.92 18.08 -17.82
CA GLU A 100 19.69 17.38 -16.78
C GLU A 100 20.89 18.21 -16.31
N ILE A 101 21.12 18.23 -14.99
CA ILE A 101 22.32 18.78 -14.36
C ILE A 101 22.92 17.66 -13.51
N THR A 102 23.98 17.02 -14.01
CA THR A 102 24.53 15.78 -13.43
C THR A 102 26.05 15.71 -13.52
N GLY A 103 26.71 14.97 -12.62
CA GLY A 103 28.15 14.72 -12.70
C GLY A 103 29.04 15.95 -12.59
N ASN A 104 28.52 17.10 -12.12
CA ASN A 104 29.35 18.29 -11.87
C ASN A 104 30.11 18.11 -10.54
N THR A 105 31.32 18.68 -10.47
CA THR A 105 32.28 18.42 -9.39
C THR A 105 32.82 19.68 -8.72
N MET A 106 33.32 19.52 -7.49
CA MET A 106 33.90 20.59 -6.63
C MET A 106 32.85 21.65 -6.24
N GLY A 107 32.13 21.41 -5.14
CA GLY A 107 30.98 22.18 -4.67
C GLY A 107 29.63 21.54 -5.04
N TYR A 108 28.55 22.34 -5.06
CA TYR A 108 27.20 21.87 -5.39
C TYR A 108 26.98 21.70 -6.90
N GLY A 109 26.14 20.76 -7.32
CA GLY A 109 25.65 20.66 -8.69
C GLY A 109 24.99 21.96 -9.11
N VAL A 110 24.10 22.46 -8.26
CA VAL A 110 23.44 23.75 -8.37
C VAL A 110 23.51 24.49 -7.03
N TYR A 111 24.09 25.69 -7.01
CA TYR A 111 23.98 26.64 -5.91
C TYR A 111 22.98 27.73 -6.28
N ASN A 112 21.85 27.83 -5.58
CA ASN A 112 20.84 28.83 -5.86
C ASN A 112 20.61 29.82 -4.72
N ASP A 113 21.21 31.01 -4.85
CA ASP A 113 20.85 32.18 -4.02
C ASP A 113 19.77 33.05 -4.70
N GLY A 114 19.40 32.77 -5.94
CA GLY A 114 18.37 33.51 -6.68
C GLY A 114 16.96 32.95 -6.54
N ILE A 115 16.15 33.20 -7.56
CA ILE A 115 14.80 32.63 -7.72
C ILE A 115 14.93 31.36 -8.55
N PHE A 116 14.53 30.22 -7.98
CA PHE A 116 14.52 28.92 -8.67
C PHE A 116 13.10 28.45 -8.91
N ASN A 117 12.73 28.33 -10.17
CA ASN A 117 11.40 27.90 -10.60
C ASN A 117 11.49 26.52 -11.24
N LEU A 118 10.69 25.57 -10.77
CA LEU A 118 10.72 24.17 -11.20
C LEU A 118 9.36 23.72 -11.77
N SER A 119 9.41 22.85 -12.78
CA SER A 119 8.25 22.17 -13.39
C SER A 119 8.75 21.04 -14.33
N GLY A 120 7.83 20.28 -14.91
CA GLY A 120 8.10 19.30 -15.96
C GLY A 120 9.07 18.19 -15.55
N THR A 121 9.96 17.80 -16.46
CA THR A 121 10.83 16.61 -16.32
C THR A 121 12.27 16.95 -15.92
N ALA A 122 12.47 18.02 -15.16
CA ALA A 122 13.80 18.50 -14.81
C ALA A 122 14.54 17.50 -13.89
N VAL A 123 15.84 17.29 -14.14
CA VAL A 123 16.69 16.40 -13.35
C VAL A 123 17.90 17.14 -12.79
N ILE A 124 18.08 17.07 -11.46
CA ILE A 124 19.31 17.51 -10.77
C ILE A 124 19.71 16.38 -9.82
N ASP A 125 20.70 15.61 -10.25
CA ASP A 125 21.13 14.40 -9.55
C ASP A 125 22.59 14.05 -9.87
N GLU A 126 23.19 13.10 -9.17
CA GLU A 126 24.54 12.58 -9.42
C GLU A 126 25.65 13.65 -9.48
N ASN A 127 25.46 14.83 -8.88
CA ASN A 127 26.50 15.84 -8.75
C ASN A 127 27.29 15.56 -7.47
N ILE A 128 28.62 15.68 -7.52
CA ILE A 128 29.50 15.16 -6.47
C ILE A 128 30.42 16.26 -5.95
N ASN A 129 30.40 16.48 -4.64
CA ASN A 129 31.46 17.22 -3.97
C ASN A 129 32.36 16.23 -3.23
N SER A 130 33.65 16.20 -3.61
CA SER A 130 34.61 15.15 -3.20
C SER A 130 34.06 13.73 -3.38
N ASP A 131 33.45 13.17 -2.33
CA ASP A 131 32.95 11.80 -2.25
C ASP A 131 31.46 11.73 -1.86
N SER A 132 30.74 12.86 -1.86
CA SER A 132 29.33 12.94 -1.47
C SER A 132 28.48 13.55 -2.57
N GLU A 133 27.25 13.06 -2.70
CA GLU A 133 26.24 13.74 -3.50
C GLU A 133 26.07 15.17 -2.97
N SER A 134 25.97 16.10 -3.91
CA SER A 134 25.89 17.53 -3.64
C SER A 134 25.11 18.15 -4.78
N ASN A 135 23.79 18.02 -4.74
CA ASN A 135 22.93 18.35 -5.88
C ASN A 135 22.48 19.82 -5.85
N LEU A 136 21.24 20.12 -5.43
CA LEU A 136 20.72 21.49 -5.36
C LEU A 136 20.85 22.07 -3.93
N TYR A 137 21.64 23.12 -3.76
CA TYR A 137 21.75 23.87 -2.51
C TYR A 137 20.96 25.18 -2.54
N LEU A 138 20.22 25.47 -1.46
CA LEU A 138 19.39 26.66 -1.27
C LEU A 138 19.80 27.38 0.03
N PRO A 139 20.45 28.55 0.01
CA PRO A 139 20.72 29.34 1.21
C PRO A 139 19.46 29.62 2.05
N ASP A 140 19.66 29.95 3.33
CA ASP A 140 18.56 30.19 4.28
C ASP A 140 17.49 31.15 3.73
N GLY A 141 16.22 30.74 3.86
CA GLY A 141 15.06 31.49 3.39
C GLY A 141 14.81 31.44 1.88
N LYS A 142 15.59 30.66 1.12
CA LYS A 142 15.30 30.35 -0.29
C LYS A 142 14.41 29.12 -0.39
N ILE A 143 13.56 29.11 -1.41
CA ILE A 143 12.60 28.04 -1.69
C ILE A 143 12.65 27.67 -3.17
N ILE A 144 12.16 26.48 -3.49
CA ILE A 144 11.86 26.07 -4.87
C ILE A 144 10.44 26.53 -5.18
N ASN A 145 10.26 27.36 -6.20
CA ASN A 145 8.94 27.74 -6.66
C ASN A 145 8.43 26.71 -7.67
N MET A 146 7.36 26.01 -7.34
CA MET A 146 6.68 25.14 -8.29
C MET A 146 5.84 26.00 -9.23
N THR A 147 6.16 25.98 -10.52
CA THR A 147 5.49 26.82 -11.55
C THR A 147 4.57 26.03 -12.48
N GLY A 148 4.50 24.71 -12.29
CA GLY A 148 3.64 23.77 -13.00
C GLY A 148 3.87 22.35 -12.48
N ALA A 149 3.13 21.36 -13.01
CA ALA A 149 3.29 19.96 -12.63
C ALA A 149 4.73 19.49 -12.84
N PHE A 150 5.31 18.85 -11.83
CA PHE A 150 6.67 18.32 -11.84
C PHE A 150 6.64 16.79 -11.79
N THR A 151 7.40 16.15 -12.68
CA THR A 151 7.49 14.70 -12.86
C THR A 151 8.94 14.23 -12.98
N GLY A 152 9.91 15.10 -12.67
CA GLY A 152 11.35 14.81 -12.71
C GLY A 152 11.89 14.40 -11.34
N THR A 153 13.22 14.40 -11.22
CA THR A 153 13.94 14.02 -9.98
C THR A 153 14.93 15.11 -9.61
N VAL A 154 14.78 15.71 -8.43
CA VAL A 154 15.71 16.72 -7.92
C VAL A 154 16.12 16.36 -6.50
N SER A 155 17.41 16.16 -6.28
CA SER A 155 17.97 15.99 -4.95
C SER A 155 18.42 17.36 -4.39
N VAL A 156 18.04 17.69 -3.16
CA VAL A 156 18.17 19.02 -2.55
C VAL A 156 18.91 18.93 -1.22
N VAL A 157 20.02 19.64 -1.09
CA VAL A 157 20.74 19.81 0.17
C VAL A 157 19.86 20.62 1.14
N PRO A 158 19.41 20.05 2.27
CA PRO A 158 18.55 20.76 3.22
C PRO A 158 19.22 22.05 3.71
N THR A 159 18.43 23.07 3.99
CA THR A 159 18.85 24.22 4.79
C THR A 159 17.85 24.48 5.91
N SER A 160 18.18 25.41 6.82
CA SER A 160 17.38 25.66 8.04
C SER A 160 15.97 26.22 7.78
N GLY A 161 15.58 26.37 6.50
CA GLY A 161 14.28 26.83 6.05
C GLY A 161 13.43 25.71 5.42
N THR A 162 12.14 25.80 5.66
CA THR A 162 11.09 24.93 5.10
C THR A 162 11.25 24.69 3.59
N ILE A 163 11.35 23.41 3.19
CA ILE A 163 11.16 22.97 1.80
C ILE A 163 9.64 23.03 1.52
N THR A 164 9.16 24.25 1.25
CA THR A 164 7.88 24.66 0.63
C THR A 164 6.54 24.33 1.30
N GLU A 165 5.75 25.39 1.55
CA GLU A 165 4.29 25.38 1.73
C GLU A 165 3.57 25.43 0.37
N ASP A 166 3.68 24.43 -0.53
CA ASP A 166 2.70 24.30 -1.64
C ASP A 166 2.79 22.96 -2.45
N TRP A 167 3.20 21.85 -1.85
CA TRP A 167 3.26 20.56 -2.56
C TRP A 167 1.87 20.09 -3.04
N THR A 168 0.80 20.47 -2.33
CA THR A 168 -0.53 19.85 -2.46
C THR A 168 -1.43 20.49 -3.54
N SER A 169 -1.00 21.50 -4.30
CA SER A 169 -1.90 22.22 -5.22
C SER A 169 -1.64 22.06 -6.73
N SER A 170 -0.65 21.26 -7.17
CA SER A 170 -0.20 21.27 -8.59
C SER A 170 -0.26 19.96 -9.41
N GLY A 171 -0.64 18.82 -8.84
CA GLY A 171 -0.67 17.53 -9.58
C GLY A 171 0.70 16.98 -9.97
N SER A 172 1.73 17.23 -9.15
CA SER A 172 3.11 16.76 -9.35
C SER A 172 3.29 15.30 -8.90
N THR A 173 4.03 14.50 -9.67
CA THR A 173 4.37 13.07 -9.39
C THR A 173 5.88 12.81 -9.31
N GLY A 174 6.71 13.86 -9.44
CA GLY A 174 8.17 13.78 -9.35
C GLY A 174 8.69 13.71 -7.91
N THR A 175 9.98 13.40 -7.76
CA THR A 175 10.61 13.14 -6.47
C THR A 175 11.56 14.30 -6.11
N ILE A 176 11.36 14.88 -4.92
CA ILE A 176 12.36 15.77 -4.28
C ILE A 176 12.99 15.01 -3.12
N ILE A 177 14.28 14.72 -3.22
CA ILE A 177 15.01 13.93 -2.23
C ILE A 177 15.85 14.87 -1.35
N PRO A 178 15.70 14.87 -0.02
CA PRO A 178 16.57 15.67 0.85
C PRO A 178 17.98 15.04 0.96
N ASP A 179 19.00 15.75 0.49
CA ASP A 179 20.43 15.41 0.50
C ASP A 179 21.05 15.75 1.86
N ILE A 180 20.68 14.96 2.87
CA ILE A 180 20.98 15.22 4.29
C ILE A 180 22.48 15.04 4.62
N ARG A 181 23.29 14.34 3.80
CA ARG A 181 24.70 14.07 4.14
C ARG A 181 25.60 15.32 4.08
N GLN A 182 25.44 16.21 3.10
CA GLN A 182 26.31 17.39 2.96
C GLN A 182 25.91 18.54 3.91
N TYR A 183 24.60 18.74 4.16
CA TYR A 183 24.13 19.69 5.19
C TYR A 183 24.72 19.36 6.57
N LEU A 184 24.84 18.07 6.88
CA LEU A 184 25.42 17.58 8.12
C LEU A 184 26.95 17.66 8.18
N ILE A 185 27.63 17.93 7.06
CA ILE A 185 29.07 18.20 7.03
C ILE A 185 29.29 19.73 7.18
N ASP A 186 28.53 20.54 6.46
CA ASP A 186 28.72 22.00 6.39
C ASP A 186 28.23 22.74 7.65
N VAL A 187 27.15 22.28 8.29
CA VAL A 187 26.68 22.83 9.58
C VAL A 187 27.66 22.50 10.72
N TYR A 188 28.43 21.43 10.56
CA TYR A 188 29.06 20.71 11.67
C TYR A 188 30.48 21.12 12.00
N GLU A 189 31.18 21.75 11.06
CA GLU A 189 32.45 22.42 11.38
C GLU A 189 32.26 23.72 12.18
N SER A 190 31.02 24.19 12.37
CA SER A 190 30.78 25.52 12.93
C SER A 190 30.33 25.59 14.41
N GLU A 191 29.51 24.69 14.97
CA GLU A 191 29.15 24.74 16.42
C GLU A 191 28.33 23.52 16.95
N GLN A 192 28.99 22.56 17.63
CA GLN A 192 28.42 21.49 18.53
C GLN A 192 27.49 20.40 17.93
N THR A 193 27.31 19.30 18.68
CA THR A 193 27.20 17.90 18.20
C THR A 193 25.86 17.44 17.56
N PHE A 194 25.94 16.73 16.43
CA PHE A 194 24.87 16.10 15.67
C PHE A 194 24.52 14.81 16.38
N ILE A 195 23.25 14.44 16.41
CA ILE A 195 22.81 13.24 17.11
C ILE A 195 21.85 12.59 16.14
N ALA A 196 22.27 11.50 15.52
CA ALA A 196 21.40 10.72 14.66
C ALA A 196 20.50 9.81 15.49
N TYR A 197 21.00 9.36 16.66
CA TYR A 197 20.32 8.42 17.54
C TYR A 197 20.60 8.73 19.00
N THR A 198 19.61 8.49 19.87
CA THR A 198 19.82 8.51 21.32
C THR A 198 19.49 7.17 21.93
N VAL A 199 20.34 6.69 22.82
CA VAL A 199 20.11 5.48 23.61
C VAL A 199 19.86 5.87 25.06
N GLN A 200 18.76 5.42 25.63
CA GLN A 200 18.39 5.69 27.02
C GLN A 200 18.24 4.38 27.80
N TYR A 201 18.93 4.26 28.93
CA TYR A 201 18.88 3.12 29.87
C TYR A 201 19.28 3.61 31.26
N ASP A 202 18.78 3.02 32.35
CA ASP A 202 19.14 3.40 33.73
C ASP A 202 19.09 4.91 34.05
N SER A 203 18.15 5.65 33.44
CA SER A 203 18.05 7.13 33.52
C SER A 203 19.22 7.92 32.89
N VAL A 204 20.10 7.24 32.16
CA VAL A 204 21.18 7.82 31.35
C VAL A 204 20.70 7.98 29.92
N THR A 205 21.06 9.08 29.26
CA THR A 205 20.88 9.27 27.81
C THR A 205 22.23 9.51 27.16
N VAL A 206 22.54 8.72 26.14
CA VAL A 206 23.78 8.81 25.37
C VAL A 206 23.45 9.06 23.90
N ASN A 207 24.21 9.95 23.28
CA ASN A 207 24.03 10.37 21.89
C ASN A 207 24.97 9.61 20.96
N TYR A 208 24.46 9.21 19.81
CA TYR A 208 25.19 8.47 18.79
C TYR A 208 24.97 9.08 17.40
N PHE A 209 25.99 8.93 16.57
CA PHE A 209 26.00 9.33 15.16
C PHE A 209 25.75 8.16 14.22
N ASP A 210 26.12 6.97 14.69
CA ASP A 210 26.08 5.72 13.96
C ASP A 210 25.05 4.81 14.63
N PHE A 211 24.16 4.24 13.82
CA PHE A 211 23.08 3.41 14.35
C PHE A 211 23.65 2.10 14.89
N ALA A 212 24.67 1.53 14.25
CA ALA A 212 25.29 0.30 14.73
C ALA A 212 25.85 0.47 16.15
N ALA A 213 26.60 1.54 16.40
CA ALA A 213 27.07 1.87 17.75
C ALA A 213 25.92 2.12 18.74
N ALA A 214 24.86 2.82 18.33
CA ALA A 214 23.69 3.05 19.16
C ALA A 214 22.99 1.74 19.53
N TRP A 215 22.81 0.86 18.54
CA TRP A 215 22.12 -0.42 18.69
C TRP A 215 22.90 -1.35 19.62
N THR A 216 24.21 -1.52 19.39
CA THR A 216 25.07 -2.34 20.27
C THR A 216 25.06 -1.84 21.71
N ALA A 217 25.11 -0.52 21.93
CA ALA A 217 25.03 0.03 23.27
C ALA A 217 23.67 -0.22 23.95
N ALA A 218 22.59 -0.23 23.16
CA ALA A 218 21.25 -0.52 23.67
C ALA A 218 21.12 -1.99 24.05
N THR A 219 21.56 -2.92 23.21
CA THR A 219 21.52 -4.37 23.50
C THR A 219 22.40 -4.72 24.69
N ASP A 220 23.58 -4.11 24.83
CA ASP A 220 24.45 -4.32 26.00
C ASP A 220 23.80 -3.86 27.32
N ALA A 221 22.97 -2.81 27.26
CA ALA A 221 22.29 -2.26 28.43
C ALA A 221 20.98 -2.97 28.78
N ALA A 222 20.27 -3.52 27.78
CA ALA A 222 18.90 -4.04 27.87
C ALA A 222 18.79 -5.42 28.55
N THR A 223 19.30 -5.53 29.77
CA THR A 223 19.54 -6.80 30.48
C THR A 223 18.30 -7.49 31.07
N SER A 224 17.14 -6.82 31.15
CA SER A 224 15.87 -7.41 31.63
C SER A 224 14.66 -6.49 31.38
N SER A 225 13.44 -7.02 31.55
CA SER A 225 12.19 -6.23 31.47
C SER A 225 12.12 -5.05 32.45
N GLY A 226 12.83 -5.14 33.58
CA GLY A 226 12.94 -4.06 34.56
C GLY A 226 13.93 -2.95 34.19
N ASN A 227 14.74 -3.16 33.15
CA ASN A 227 15.73 -2.22 32.65
C ASN A 227 15.80 -2.26 31.11
N PRO A 228 14.74 -1.82 30.40
CA PRO A 228 14.76 -1.76 28.94
C PRO A 228 15.65 -0.61 28.46
N ALA A 229 16.29 -0.79 27.31
CA ALA A 229 16.99 0.30 26.61
C ALA A 229 16.08 0.88 25.51
N THR A 230 16.04 2.21 25.40
CA THR A 230 15.28 2.91 24.35
C THR A 230 16.23 3.48 23.31
N VAL A 231 16.09 3.06 22.05
CA VAL A 231 16.76 3.65 20.89
C VAL A 231 15.77 4.58 20.21
N LYS A 232 16.08 5.87 20.18
CA LYS A 232 15.26 6.90 19.51
C LYS A 232 15.97 7.47 18.30
N LEU A 233 15.29 7.48 17.16
CA LEU A 233 15.80 8.03 15.90
C LEU A 233 15.66 9.56 15.86
N HIS A 234 16.65 10.23 15.29
CA HIS A 234 16.62 11.66 14.96
C HIS A 234 16.99 11.91 13.49
N SER A 235 17.21 10.82 12.73
CA SER A 235 17.46 10.83 11.29
C SER A 235 16.94 9.54 10.65
N PHE A 236 16.73 9.58 9.34
CA PHE A 236 16.47 8.40 8.53
C PHE A 236 17.64 7.42 8.61
N LEU A 237 17.33 6.13 8.70
CA LEU A 237 18.29 5.04 8.64
C LEU A 237 18.15 4.33 7.29
N ASP A 238 19.19 4.42 6.47
CA ASP A 238 19.26 3.74 5.18
C ASP A 238 20.36 2.66 5.19
N ALA A 239 20.22 1.67 4.31
CA ALA A 239 21.09 0.51 4.19
C ALA A 239 22.38 0.83 3.42
N SER A 240 23.26 1.67 3.98
CA SER A 240 24.68 1.65 3.59
C SER A 240 25.43 0.76 4.57
N GLU A 241 26.13 -0.28 4.07
CA GLU A 241 26.72 -1.43 4.78
C GLU A 241 27.17 -1.19 6.25
N SER A 242 26.91 -2.19 7.10
CA SER A 242 27.19 -2.20 8.55
C SER A 242 26.35 -1.27 9.42
N SER A 243 25.28 -0.67 8.88
CA SER A 243 24.47 0.30 9.60
C SER A 243 23.58 -0.27 10.72
N PHE A 244 23.42 -1.59 10.85
CA PHE A 244 22.42 -2.20 11.75
C PHE A 244 22.99 -2.88 13.02
N GLY A 245 24.29 -2.75 13.28
CA GLY A 245 24.91 -3.18 14.55
C GLY A 245 25.54 -4.57 14.54
N LEU A 246 26.30 -4.84 15.60
CA LEU A 246 26.87 -6.15 15.92
C LEU A 246 26.13 -6.75 17.11
N THR A 247 26.01 -8.07 17.16
CA THR A 247 25.54 -8.80 18.35
C THR A 247 26.60 -8.93 19.44
N VAL A 248 26.18 -9.38 20.63
CA VAL A 248 27.05 -9.71 21.77
C VAL A 248 28.15 -10.73 21.41
N ASP A 249 27.97 -11.51 20.35
CA ASP A 249 28.97 -12.46 19.81
C ASP A 249 29.82 -11.90 18.65
N ASP A 250 29.76 -10.60 18.39
CA ASP A 250 30.51 -9.87 17.35
C ASP A 250 30.13 -10.28 15.91
N THR A 251 28.94 -10.85 15.72
CA THR A 251 28.39 -11.15 14.38
C THR A 251 27.76 -9.90 13.76
N SER A 252 28.17 -9.56 12.54
CA SER A 252 27.58 -8.46 11.76
C SER A 252 26.33 -8.93 11.03
N TYR A 253 25.25 -8.15 11.16
CA TYR A 253 24.00 -8.35 10.42
C TYR A 253 23.68 -7.14 9.56
N ASP A 254 23.08 -7.40 8.39
CA ASP A 254 22.53 -6.37 7.50
C ASP A 254 21.06 -6.04 7.84
N TYR A 255 20.64 -6.38 9.06
CA TYR A 255 19.30 -6.19 9.60
C TYR A 255 19.39 -5.97 11.11
N ILE A 256 18.32 -5.44 11.70
CA ILE A 256 18.23 -5.24 13.14
C ILE A 256 17.93 -6.58 13.82
N TYR A 257 18.76 -6.99 14.76
CA TYR A 257 18.54 -8.20 15.55
C TYR A 257 18.32 -7.86 17.03
N VAL A 258 17.28 -8.45 17.61
CA VAL A 258 16.97 -8.40 19.05
C VAL A 258 17.13 -9.82 19.59
N SER A 259 18.12 -10.02 20.48
CA SER A 259 18.44 -11.33 21.04
C SER A 259 17.42 -11.75 22.11
N PRO A 260 17.28 -13.04 22.44
CA PRO A 260 16.28 -13.53 23.40
C PRO A 260 16.24 -12.84 24.77
N ASP A 261 17.39 -12.35 25.25
CA ASP A 261 17.51 -11.71 26.56
C ASP A 261 17.34 -10.18 26.51
N ASP A 262 17.24 -9.59 25.31
CA ASP A 262 17.17 -8.14 25.11
C ASP A 262 15.75 -7.60 25.31
N TYR A 263 15.66 -6.42 25.92
CA TYR A 263 14.41 -5.64 26.11
C TYR A 263 14.57 -4.23 25.53
N ILE A 264 14.16 -4.06 24.28
CA ILE A 264 14.41 -2.84 23.50
C ILE A 264 13.11 -2.10 23.20
N ASN A 265 13.14 -0.78 23.40
CA ASN A 265 12.14 0.13 22.86
C ASN A 265 12.74 0.88 21.65
N LEU A 266 12.18 0.69 20.47
CA LEU A 266 12.54 1.43 19.27
C LEU A 266 11.53 2.55 19.04
N GLU A 267 11.97 3.79 19.21
CA GLU A 267 11.19 5.00 18.99
C GLU A 267 11.56 5.61 17.63
N LEU A 268 10.68 5.42 16.65
CA LEU A 268 10.88 5.87 15.27
C LEU A 268 10.87 7.40 15.15
N ASN A 269 10.12 8.10 16.00
CA ASN A 269 10.12 9.57 16.08
C ASN A 269 9.93 10.28 14.72
N GLY A 270 9.04 9.76 13.87
CA GLY A 270 8.80 10.28 12.53
C GLY A 270 9.82 9.87 11.46
N PHE A 271 10.80 9.02 11.79
CA PHE A 271 11.85 8.58 10.88
C PHE A 271 11.67 7.14 10.39
N VAL A 272 12.14 6.93 9.17
CA VAL A 272 12.10 5.65 8.47
C VAL A 272 13.39 4.88 8.65
N ILE A 273 13.24 3.58 8.89
CA ILE A 273 14.26 2.55 8.75
C ILE A 273 14.00 1.82 7.43
N SER A 274 14.94 1.93 6.51
CA SER A 274 14.90 1.27 5.21
C SER A 274 16.04 0.27 5.08
N ARG A 275 15.70 -0.96 4.67
CA ARG A 275 16.71 -1.93 4.26
C ARG A 275 17.05 -1.90 2.77
N ALA A 276 16.24 -1.20 1.96
CA ALA A 276 16.41 -1.06 0.52
C ALA A 276 16.72 -2.37 -0.25
N VAL A 277 16.19 -3.51 0.20
CA VAL A 277 16.42 -4.81 -0.45
C VAL A 277 15.54 -4.92 -1.69
N MET A 278 16.12 -4.65 -2.85
CA MET A 278 15.40 -4.62 -4.13
C MET A 278 15.07 -6.01 -4.70
N SER A 279 15.75 -7.06 -4.24
CA SER A 279 15.53 -8.44 -4.70
C SER A 279 15.41 -9.39 -3.52
N SER A 280 14.49 -10.36 -3.61
CA SER A 280 14.29 -11.39 -2.59
C SER A 280 15.60 -12.12 -2.27
N ILE A 281 16.01 -12.07 -1.00
CA ILE A 281 17.21 -12.74 -0.46
C ILE A 281 16.92 -13.47 0.84
N VAL A 282 17.78 -14.42 1.20
CA VAL A 282 17.75 -15.05 2.52
C VAL A 282 18.06 -14.00 3.59
N ASN A 283 17.30 -14.02 4.69
CA ASN A 283 17.36 -13.02 5.74
C ASN A 283 17.17 -11.60 5.20
N GLY A 284 16.18 -11.41 4.32
CA GLY A 284 15.80 -10.12 3.74
C GLY A 284 14.89 -9.26 4.62
N PHE A 285 14.59 -9.66 5.86
CA PHE A 285 13.76 -8.90 6.79
C PHE A 285 14.44 -7.62 7.33
N VAL A 286 13.69 -6.55 7.61
CA VAL A 286 14.27 -5.36 8.26
C VAL A 286 14.69 -5.66 9.70
N ILE A 287 13.84 -6.38 10.43
CA ILE A 287 14.05 -6.71 11.84
C ILE A 287 13.82 -8.21 12.07
N LYS A 288 14.72 -8.84 12.83
CA LYS A 288 14.50 -10.15 13.45
C LYS A 288 14.45 -10.01 14.97
N ASN A 289 13.30 -10.31 15.54
CA ASN A 289 13.09 -10.27 16.98
C ASN A 289 12.98 -11.68 17.57
N ASP A 290 14.00 -12.08 18.32
CA ASP A 290 13.96 -13.27 19.17
C ASP A 290 13.77 -12.92 20.67
N GLY A 291 13.85 -11.62 21.03
CA GLY A 291 13.70 -11.07 22.39
C GLY A 291 12.42 -10.28 22.62
N ASN A 292 12.51 -9.12 23.28
CA ASN A 292 11.38 -8.25 23.57
C ASN A 292 11.58 -6.89 22.91
N LEU A 293 10.73 -6.58 21.93
CA LEU A 293 10.80 -5.36 21.14
C LEU A 293 9.49 -4.58 21.25
N ILE A 294 9.57 -3.31 21.62
CA ILE A 294 8.46 -2.36 21.54
C ILE A 294 8.78 -1.34 20.45
N ILE A 295 7.90 -1.17 19.49
CA ILE A 295 8.02 -0.16 18.43
C ILE A 295 7.00 0.94 18.67
N SER A 296 7.45 2.18 18.69
CA SER A 296 6.62 3.37 18.90
C SER A 296 6.98 4.48 17.92
N ASP A 297 6.03 5.36 17.64
CA ASP A 297 6.27 6.56 16.84
C ASP A 297 5.50 7.74 17.43
N SER A 298 6.23 8.59 18.15
CA SER A 298 5.69 9.74 18.87
C SER A 298 5.43 10.97 17.99
N VAL A 299 5.98 11.02 16.77
CA VAL A 299 5.91 12.20 15.89
C VAL A 299 5.15 11.94 14.59
N SER A 300 4.72 10.70 14.32
CA SER A 300 4.06 10.25 13.10
C SER A 300 4.94 10.36 11.85
N GLY A 301 4.78 9.42 10.92
CA GLY A 301 5.60 9.34 9.70
C GLY A 301 6.80 8.40 9.80
N GLY A 302 7.04 7.81 10.98
CA GLY A 302 8.05 6.79 11.16
C GLY A 302 7.67 5.50 10.46
N GLY A 303 8.66 4.80 9.89
CA GLY A 303 8.38 3.62 9.08
C GLY A 303 9.44 2.54 9.08
N ILE A 304 9.02 1.32 8.74
CA ILE A 304 9.88 0.14 8.55
C ILE A 304 9.60 -0.38 7.15
N ILE A 305 10.59 -0.24 6.26
CA ILE A 305 10.41 -0.48 4.83
C ILE A 305 11.58 -1.23 4.19
N GLY A 306 11.35 -1.69 2.96
CA GLY A 306 12.42 -2.18 2.09
C GLY A 306 12.98 -3.53 2.50
N GLY A 307 12.24 -4.31 3.28
CA GLY A 307 12.52 -5.72 3.50
C GLY A 307 12.00 -6.58 2.35
N ASN A 308 12.80 -7.54 1.89
CA ASN A 308 12.44 -8.46 0.81
C ASN A 308 13.08 -9.82 1.06
N ASN A 309 12.37 -10.64 1.83
CA ASN A 309 12.87 -11.92 2.32
C ASN A 309 12.37 -13.09 1.47
N SER A 310 13.26 -14.00 1.10
CA SER A 310 12.91 -15.25 0.41
C SER A 310 12.29 -16.30 1.34
N GLY A 311 11.63 -15.87 2.40
CA GLY A 311 11.14 -16.71 3.48
C GLY A 311 10.13 -15.95 4.31
N ASN A 312 10.16 -16.14 5.63
CA ASN A 312 9.16 -15.57 6.53
C ASN A 312 9.53 -14.16 7.01
N GLY A 313 8.58 -13.23 7.02
CA GLY A 313 8.76 -11.87 7.52
C GLY A 313 9.52 -11.00 6.52
N GLY A 314 8.84 -10.01 5.93
CA GLY A 314 9.48 -9.03 5.06
C GLY A 314 9.91 -7.81 5.85
N GLY A 315 8.98 -7.19 6.58
CA GLY A 315 9.32 -6.12 7.51
C GLY A 315 9.99 -6.71 8.75
N ILE A 316 9.26 -7.60 9.43
CA ILE A 316 9.65 -8.13 10.73
C ILE A 316 9.45 -9.65 10.79
N TYR A 317 10.49 -10.37 11.18
CA TYR A 317 10.39 -11.75 11.66
C TYR A 317 10.34 -11.73 13.19
N ASN A 318 9.25 -12.20 13.80
CA ASN A 318 9.08 -12.26 15.25
C ASN A 318 9.00 -13.70 15.78
N ASN A 319 10.00 -14.14 16.56
CA ASN A 319 9.92 -15.33 17.44
C ASN A 319 9.73 -14.95 18.93
N GLY A 320 10.08 -13.73 19.30
CA GLY A 320 9.98 -13.23 20.66
C GLY A 320 8.65 -12.54 20.96
N THR A 321 8.69 -11.50 21.79
CA THR A 321 7.56 -10.61 22.08
C THR A 321 7.75 -9.31 21.30
N LEU A 322 6.77 -8.96 20.47
CA LEU A 322 6.73 -7.72 19.71
C LEU A 322 5.48 -6.92 20.08
N THR A 323 5.66 -5.68 20.49
CA THR A 323 4.55 -4.73 20.70
C THR A 323 4.67 -3.58 19.71
N ILE A 324 3.60 -3.30 18.96
CA ILE A 324 3.50 -2.16 18.05
C ILE A 324 2.52 -1.14 18.62
N ASN A 325 3.02 0.05 18.97
CA ASN A 325 2.21 1.16 19.47
C ASN A 325 2.01 2.26 18.42
N GLY A 326 2.80 2.29 17.35
CA GLY A 326 2.75 3.34 16.33
C GLY A 326 3.72 3.10 15.18
N GLY A 327 3.70 4.00 14.20
CA GLY A 327 4.50 3.93 12.98
C GLY A 327 3.84 3.13 11.86
N VAL A 328 4.53 3.02 10.73
CA VAL A 328 4.03 2.33 9.53
C VAL A 328 4.98 1.22 9.10
N ILE A 329 4.49 0.00 8.91
CA ILE A 329 5.22 -1.09 8.26
C ILE A 329 4.71 -1.17 6.82
N LEU A 330 5.59 -0.83 5.87
CA LEU A 330 5.19 -0.51 4.50
C LEU A 330 6.15 -1.08 3.45
N PHE A 331 5.62 -1.52 2.31
CA PHE A 331 6.41 -1.98 1.15
C PHE A 331 7.42 -3.07 1.51
N ASN A 332 6.98 -4.05 2.30
CA ASN A 332 7.80 -5.20 2.61
C ASN A 332 7.27 -6.46 1.92
N TYR A 333 8.21 -7.33 1.56
CA TYR A 333 7.98 -8.50 0.72
C TYR A 333 8.51 -9.76 1.40
N ALA A 334 7.73 -10.84 1.39
CA ALA A 334 8.10 -12.14 1.95
C ALA A 334 7.39 -13.30 1.25
N GLU A 335 7.77 -14.55 1.57
CA GLU A 335 6.93 -15.71 1.25
C GLU A 335 5.71 -15.74 2.17
N ASN A 336 5.89 -15.62 3.49
CA ASN A 336 4.79 -15.51 4.47
C ASN A 336 5.01 -14.30 5.36
N GLY A 337 3.95 -13.55 5.66
CA GLY A 337 4.08 -12.37 6.53
C GLY A 337 4.85 -11.26 5.84
N GLY A 338 4.31 -10.71 4.74
CA GLY A 338 4.96 -9.64 3.97
C GLY A 338 5.39 -8.49 4.88
N GLY A 339 4.47 -8.03 5.74
CA GLY A 339 4.78 -7.09 6.80
C GLY A 339 5.45 -7.80 7.97
N ILE A 340 4.71 -8.68 8.64
CA ILE A 340 5.17 -9.37 9.85
C ILE A 340 4.90 -10.88 9.74
N TYR A 341 5.90 -11.68 10.03
CA TYR A 341 5.71 -13.09 10.37
C TYR A 341 5.83 -13.26 11.89
N ASN A 342 4.77 -13.72 12.53
CA ASN A 342 4.71 -13.92 13.97
C ASN A 342 4.67 -15.40 14.34
N ASN A 343 5.73 -15.87 14.98
CA ASN A 343 5.85 -17.18 15.61
C ASN A 343 5.85 -17.10 17.15
N GLY A 344 6.05 -15.90 17.71
CA GLY A 344 6.02 -15.61 19.13
C GLY A 344 4.74 -14.90 19.57
N ILE A 345 4.88 -13.82 20.34
CA ILE A 345 3.78 -12.97 20.78
C ILE A 345 3.85 -11.65 20.03
N LEU A 346 2.74 -11.24 19.42
CA LEU A 346 2.57 -9.97 18.73
C LEU A 346 1.37 -9.23 19.32
N ASP A 347 1.62 -8.07 19.92
CA ASP A 347 0.60 -7.16 20.40
C ASP A 347 0.56 -5.90 19.52
N ILE A 348 -0.56 -5.63 18.87
CA ILE A 348 -0.77 -4.41 18.07
C ILE A 348 -1.77 -3.52 18.81
N ASN A 349 -1.25 -2.45 19.38
CA ASN A 349 -2.04 -1.43 20.09
C ASN A 349 -2.29 -0.19 19.21
N GLY A 350 -1.48 0.00 18.17
CA GLY A 350 -1.54 1.13 17.25
C GLY A 350 -0.65 0.91 16.03
N GLY A 351 -0.51 1.94 15.20
CA GLY A 351 0.26 1.89 13.95
C GLY A 351 -0.48 1.28 12.77
N THR A 352 0.20 1.20 11.63
CA THR A 352 -0.40 0.77 10.37
C THR A 352 0.50 -0.23 9.64
N LEU A 353 -0.07 -1.34 9.16
CA LEU A 353 0.57 -2.22 8.20
C LEU A 353 -0.09 -1.99 6.84
N LEU A 354 0.68 -1.47 5.89
CA LEU A 354 0.18 -0.99 4.61
C LEU A 354 1.01 -1.53 3.44
N ILE A 355 0.38 -2.02 2.37
CA ILE A 355 1.06 -2.39 1.11
C ILE A 355 2.25 -3.32 1.35
N ASN A 356 2.04 -4.31 2.21
CA ASN A 356 2.96 -5.42 2.34
C ASN A 356 2.47 -6.61 1.52
N THR A 357 3.42 -7.35 0.97
CA THR A 357 3.16 -8.40 0.00
C THR A 357 3.76 -9.73 0.47
N ALA A 358 2.93 -10.75 0.58
CA ALA A 358 3.37 -12.14 0.72
C ALA A 358 3.13 -12.88 -0.60
N THR A 359 4.09 -13.67 -1.07
CA THR A 359 3.87 -14.55 -2.23
C THR A 359 3.03 -15.77 -1.88
N ASN A 360 3.00 -16.14 -0.59
CA ASN A 360 2.11 -17.14 -0.04
C ASN A 360 1.08 -16.44 0.87
N ASN A 361 1.06 -16.71 2.18
CA ASN A 361 0.01 -16.28 3.09
C ASN A 361 0.40 -15.08 3.96
N GLY A 362 -0.58 -14.29 4.39
CA GLY A 362 -0.36 -13.21 5.36
C GLY A 362 0.36 -12.01 4.73
N GLY A 363 -0.28 -11.29 3.81
CA GLY A 363 0.33 -10.12 3.17
C GLY A 363 0.77 -9.08 4.19
N GLY A 364 -0.12 -8.73 5.12
CA GLY A 364 0.20 -7.92 6.30
C GLY A 364 0.88 -8.76 7.37
N VAL A 365 0.16 -9.74 7.93
CA VAL A 365 0.61 -10.59 9.04
C VAL A 365 0.37 -12.07 8.74
N TYR A 366 1.40 -12.88 8.90
CA TYR A 366 1.23 -14.32 9.10
C TYR A 366 1.37 -14.62 10.59
N ASN A 367 0.32 -15.11 11.24
CA ASN A 367 0.34 -15.42 12.66
C ASN A 367 0.31 -16.94 12.88
N ASN A 368 1.44 -17.50 13.32
CA ASN A 368 1.57 -18.86 13.84
C ASN A 368 1.53 -18.91 15.39
N GLY A 369 1.96 -17.82 16.04
CA GLY A 369 2.03 -17.69 17.50
C GLY A 369 0.74 -17.13 18.11
N THR A 370 0.89 -16.11 18.96
CA THR A 370 -0.24 -15.35 19.52
C THR A 370 -0.23 -13.94 18.95
N LEU A 371 -1.35 -13.53 18.36
CA LEU A 371 -1.63 -12.16 17.95
C LEU A 371 -2.73 -11.58 18.83
N THR A 372 -2.47 -10.44 19.45
CA THR A 372 -3.50 -9.61 20.11
C THR A 372 -3.57 -8.28 19.38
N MET A 373 -4.75 -7.91 18.89
CA MET A 373 -4.98 -6.57 18.33
C MET A 373 -6.00 -5.83 19.21
N SER A 374 -5.55 -4.78 19.89
CA SER A 374 -6.41 -3.86 20.64
C SER A 374 -6.61 -2.51 19.93
N GLY A 375 -5.84 -2.28 18.88
CA GLY A 375 -5.90 -1.10 18.01
C GLY A 375 -5.10 -1.33 16.73
N GLY A 376 -4.78 -0.23 16.05
CA GLY A 376 -4.02 -0.25 14.80
C GLY A 376 -4.83 -0.66 13.57
N THR A 377 -4.20 -0.52 12.40
CA THR A 377 -4.84 -0.74 11.10
C THR A 377 -3.99 -1.64 10.21
N ILE A 378 -4.58 -2.68 9.64
CA ILE A 378 -3.96 -3.54 8.63
C ILE A 378 -4.76 -3.39 7.34
N THR A 379 -4.19 -2.73 6.34
CA THR A 379 -4.92 -2.38 5.12
C THR A 379 -4.05 -2.38 3.86
N GLY A 380 -4.67 -2.63 2.70
CA GLY A 380 -3.97 -2.57 1.42
C GLY A 380 -2.83 -3.57 1.30
N ASN A 381 -2.87 -4.69 2.02
CA ASN A 381 -1.86 -5.74 1.94
C ASN A 381 -2.33 -6.86 1.00
N THR A 382 -1.38 -7.61 0.42
CA THR A 382 -1.71 -8.69 -0.51
C THR A 382 -1.00 -10.01 -0.21
N ALA A 383 -1.76 -11.09 -0.27
CA ALA A 383 -1.26 -12.46 -0.34
C ALA A 383 -1.13 -12.89 -1.81
N GLY A 384 -0.48 -14.03 -2.07
CA GLY A 384 -0.40 -14.62 -3.40
C GLY A 384 -1.77 -15.06 -3.91
N GLU A 385 -1.93 -15.13 -5.24
CA GLU A 385 -3.22 -15.41 -5.92
C GLU A 385 -3.92 -16.70 -5.46
N ASP A 386 -3.15 -17.74 -5.16
CA ASP A 386 -3.65 -19.04 -4.70
C ASP A 386 -3.60 -19.20 -3.16
N TYR A 387 -3.36 -18.10 -2.45
CA TYR A 387 -3.09 -18.09 -1.01
C TYR A 387 -4.01 -17.11 -0.27
N ASN A 388 -3.95 -17.14 1.06
CA ASN A 388 -4.95 -16.50 1.90
C ASN A 388 -4.36 -15.50 2.90
N GLY A 389 -5.25 -14.69 3.48
CA GLY A 389 -4.91 -13.69 4.47
C GLY A 389 -4.10 -12.57 3.85
N GLY A 390 -4.68 -11.85 2.87
CA GLY A 390 -4.09 -10.62 2.36
C GLY A 390 -3.72 -9.68 3.50
N GLY A 391 -4.61 -9.54 4.49
CA GLY A 391 -4.33 -8.81 5.72
C GLY A 391 -3.63 -9.73 6.73
N ILE A 392 -4.36 -10.71 7.26
CA ILE A 392 -3.90 -11.64 8.30
C ILE A 392 -4.20 -13.07 7.89
N TYR A 393 -3.20 -13.95 7.99
CA TYR A 393 -3.39 -15.40 8.03
C TYR A 393 -3.26 -15.89 9.49
N ALA A 394 -4.38 -16.29 10.10
CA ALA A 394 -4.47 -16.54 11.54
C ALA A 394 -4.40 -18.04 11.89
N ASP A 395 -3.23 -18.65 11.75
CA ASP A 395 -2.98 -20.06 12.10
C ASP A 395 -2.80 -20.28 13.62
N GLY A 396 -2.31 -19.25 14.30
CA GLY A 396 -2.10 -19.21 15.74
C GLY A 396 -3.32 -18.79 16.54
N THR A 397 -3.08 -18.35 17.79
CA THR A 397 -4.12 -17.69 18.59
C THR A 397 -4.31 -16.27 18.10
N PHE A 398 -5.56 -15.83 17.91
CA PHE A 398 -5.88 -14.46 17.55
C PHE A 398 -6.92 -13.86 18.50
N ASN A 399 -6.52 -12.80 19.18
CA ASN A 399 -7.33 -12.06 20.13
C ASN A 399 -7.62 -10.65 19.58
N LEU A 400 -8.84 -10.18 19.77
CA LEU A 400 -9.32 -8.90 19.25
C LEU A 400 -10.05 -8.11 20.34
N SER A 401 -9.78 -6.81 20.40
CA SER A 401 -10.50 -5.83 21.22
C SER A 401 -10.27 -4.40 20.69
N GLY A 402 -10.86 -3.41 21.36
CA GLY A 402 -10.67 -1.99 21.08
C GLY A 402 -10.99 -1.61 19.63
N GLU A 403 -10.19 -0.70 19.06
CA GLU A 403 -10.41 -0.09 17.74
C GLU A 403 -9.63 -0.79 16.60
N ALA A 404 -9.24 -2.05 16.80
CA ALA A 404 -8.48 -2.81 15.82
C ALA A 404 -9.21 -2.91 14.47
N THR A 405 -8.52 -2.56 13.38
CA THR A 405 -9.11 -2.50 12.03
C THR A 405 -8.32 -3.35 11.03
N VAL A 406 -9.01 -4.19 10.26
CA VAL A 406 -8.42 -5.01 9.19
C VAL A 406 -9.33 -4.98 7.96
N THR A 407 -8.98 -4.16 6.96
CA THR A 407 -9.83 -3.84 5.80
C THR A 407 -9.01 -3.68 4.53
N ASP A 408 -9.66 -3.79 3.36
CA ASP A 408 -9.04 -3.53 2.05
C ASP A 408 -7.77 -4.35 1.75
N ASN A 409 -7.69 -5.56 2.29
CA ASN A 409 -6.62 -6.50 1.97
C ASN A 409 -7.14 -7.61 1.06
N VAL A 410 -6.28 -8.09 0.17
CA VAL A 410 -6.69 -9.00 -0.91
C VAL A 410 -5.75 -10.18 -1.08
N SER A 411 -6.25 -11.24 -1.70
CA SER A 411 -5.46 -12.30 -2.29
C SER A 411 -5.32 -12.05 -3.80
N GLY A 412 -4.10 -12.14 -4.34
CA GLY A 412 -3.84 -11.96 -5.77
C GLY A 412 -3.89 -10.51 -6.26
N GLY A 413 -3.78 -9.54 -5.36
CA GLY A 413 -3.71 -8.13 -5.72
C GLY A 413 -2.35 -7.73 -6.30
N THR A 414 -2.32 -6.65 -7.08
CA THR A 414 -1.09 -6.09 -7.66
C THR A 414 -0.93 -4.64 -7.22
N LEU A 415 0.28 -4.24 -6.85
CA LEU A 415 0.59 -2.83 -6.57
C LEU A 415 0.47 -2.00 -7.85
N SER A 416 -0.41 -1.00 -7.81
CA SER A 416 -0.51 0.04 -8.83
C SER A 416 0.36 1.22 -8.44
N PHE A 417 1.37 1.50 -9.27
CA PHE A 417 2.23 2.68 -9.10
C PHE A 417 1.53 4.00 -9.47
N GLU A 418 0.34 3.93 -10.09
CA GLU A 418 -0.46 5.12 -10.41
C GLU A 418 -1.29 5.57 -9.20
N THR A 419 -1.87 4.63 -8.47
CA THR A 419 -2.77 4.90 -7.34
C THR A 419 -2.10 4.71 -5.98
N PHE A 420 -0.89 4.13 -5.95
CA PHE A 420 -0.20 3.71 -4.73
C PHE A 420 -1.07 2.82 -3.84
N ALA A 421 -1.87 1.94 -4.47
CA ALA A 421 -2.75 1.00 -3.80
C ALA A 421 -2.62 -0.40 -4.42
N ILE A 422 -3.06 -1.42 -3.69
CA ILE A 422 -3.24 -2.75 -4.26
C ILE A 422 -4.55 -2.77 -5.05
N GLU A 423 -4.45 -3.15 -6.32
CA GLU A 423 -5.58 -3.27 -7.24
C GLU A 423 -5.79 -4.73 -7.67
N GLY A 424 -7.06 -5.07 -7.93
CA GLY A 424 -7.45 -6.43 -8.28
C GLY A 424 -7.40 -7.40 -7.09
N GLY A 425 -7.42 -8.70 -7.39
CA GLY A 425 -7.52 -9.73 -6.37
C GLY A 425 -8.93 -9.89 -5.78
N SER A 426 -9.05 -10.82 -4.84
CA SER A 426 -10.28 -11.06 -4.07
C SER A 426 -10.10 -10.60 -2.63
N ALA A 427 -11.14 -10.02 -2.01
CA ALA A 427 -11.10 -9.65 -0.60
C ALA A 427 -10.67 -10.83 0.27
N ASN A 428 -9.69 -10.61 1.15
CA ASN A 428 -9.13 -11.64 2.01
C ASN A 428 -8.46 -10.98 3.22
N ASN A 429 -9.27 -10.32 4.06
CA ASN A 429 -8.80 -9.50 5.17
C ASN A 429 -8.21 -10.36 6.27
N ILE A 430 -9.01 -11.24 6.88
CA ILE A 430 -8.56 -12.18 7.90
C ILE A 430 -8.93 -13.59 7.46
N TYR A 431 -7.95 -14.39 7.09
CA TYR A 431 -8.19 -15.81 6.85
C TYR A 431 -8.07 -16.61 8.14
N LEU A 432 -9.14 -17.34 8.46
CA LEU A 432 -9.21 -18.28 9.58
C LEU A 432 -9.15 -19.72 9.02
N PRO A 433 -8.03 -20.43 9.22
CA PRO A 433 -7.94 -21.86 8.90
C PRO A 433 -8.98 -22.69 9.67
N SER A 434 -9.21 -23.92 9.22
CA SER A 434 -10.16 -24.84 9.85
C SER A 434 -9.95 -24.92 11.37
N GLU A 435 -11.05 -24.84 12.12
CA GLU A 435 -11.11 -24.88 13.59
C GLU A 435 -10.51 -23.67 14.33
N LYS A 436 -9.99 -22.66 13.61
CA LYS A 436 -9.49 -21.41 14.21
C LYS A 436 -10.62 -20.41 14.41
N ILE A 437 -10.51 -19.64 15.50
CA ILE A 437 -11.47 -18.62 15.90
C ILE A 437 -10.75 -17.34 16.31
N ILE A 438 -11.49 -16.24 16.33
CA ILE A 438 -11.11 -14.96 16.92
C ILE A 438 -11.65 -14.92 18.35
N ASN A 439 -10.79 -14.70 19.33
CA ASN A 439 -11.21 -14.50 20.71
C ASN A 439 -11.47 -13.01 20.94
N ILE A 440 -12.67 -12.66 21.40
CA ILE A 440 -12.96 -11.28 21.83
C ILE A 440 -12.58 -11.15 23.30
N THR A 441 -11.47 -10.48 23.58
CA THR A 441 -10.89 -10.45 24.94
C THR A 441 -11.29 -9.25 25.78
N ASP A 442 -11.82 -8.21 25.15
CA ASP A 442 -12.42 -7.03 25.78
C ASP A 442 -13.39 -6.37 24.78
N THR A 443 -14.01 -5.26 25.14
CA THR A 443 -14.91 -4.46 24.30
C THR A 443 -14.28 -4.19 22.94
N PHE A 444 -14.98 -4.57 21.86
CA PHE A 444 -14.53 -4.38 20.50
C PHE A 444 -15.39 -3.31 19.80
N SER A 445 -14.73 -2.31 19.22
CA SER A 445 -15.33 -1.17 18.52
C SER A 445 -14.73 -0.91 17.13
N GLY A 446 -13.79 -1.76 16.69
CA GLY A 446 -13.17 -1.66 15.37
C GLY A 446 -13.96 -2.35 14.25
N GLU A 447 -13.28 -2.60 13.13
CA GLU A 447 -13.88 -3.16 11.92
C GLU A 447 -12.96 -4.22 11.31
N VAL A 448 -13.48 -5.43 11.15
CA VAL A 448 -12.77 -6.54 10.49
C VAL A 448 -13.72 -7.33 9.61
N SER A 449 -13.18 -8.00 8.60
CA SER A 449 -13.90 -9.04 7.88
C SER A 449 -13.05 -10.31 7.74
N VAL A 450 -13.75 -11.44 7.60
CA VAL A 450 -13.13 -12.77 7.65
C VAL A 450 -13.39 -13.57 6.37
N THR A 451 -12.44 -14.44 6.06
CA THR A 451 -12.48 -15.46 5.03
C THR A 451 -12.21 -16.83 5.69
N MET A 452 -12.94 -17.88 5.28
CA MET A 452 -12.72 -19.27 5.71
C MET A 452 -12.87 -20.22 4.52
N GLU A 453 -12.13 -21.34 4.53
CA GLU A 453 -12.31 -22.42 3.55
C GLU A 453 -13.70 -23.06 3.68
N THR A 454 -14.14 -23.29 4.91
CA THR A 454 -15.46 -23.86 5.22
C THR A 454 -16.18 -23.00 6.24
N ALA A 455 -17.48 -22.83 6.04
CA ALA A 455 -18.37 -22.18 6.99
C ALA A 455 -18.22 -22.80 8.40
N GLY A 456 -18.10 -21.96 9.42
CA GLY A 456 -17.77 -22.40 10.78
C GLY A 456 -17.83 -21.27 11.81
N THR A 457 -17.41 -21.59 13.04
CA THR A 457 -17.37 -20.62 14.14
C THR A 457 -16.32 -19.55 13.86
N ILE A 458 -16.70 -18.27 13.95
CA ILE A 458 -15.78 -17.13 13.80
C ILE A 458 -15.25 -16.71 15.15
N THR A 459 -16.10 -16.59 16.17
CA THR A 459 -15.71 -16.04 17.47
C THR A 459 -16.03 -16.99 18.61
N GLY A 460 -15.16 -17.05 19.61
CA GLY A 460 -15.53 -17.48 20.96
C GLY A 460 -15.93 -16.26 21.79
N ASP A 461 -17.15 -16.26 22.36
CA ASP A 461 -17.61 -15.26 23.34
C ASP A 461 -17.85 -13.83 22.81
N TRP A 462 -18.71 -13.68 21.78
CA TRP A 462 -19.19 -12.36 21.29
C TRP A 462 -20.17 -11.69 22.29
N ALA A 463 -20.50 -12.34 23.41
CA ALA A 463 -21.56 -11.95 24.37
C ALA A 463 -21.40 -10.60 25.07
N ASN A 464 -20.33 -9.84 24.80
CA ASN A 464 -20.15 -8.52 25.38
C ASN A 464 -21.08 -7.49 24.71
N THR A 465 -22.20 -7.17 25.37
CA THR A 465 -23.21 -6.21 24.91
C THR A 465 -22.70 -4.77 24.73
N GLU A 466 -21.48 -4.46 25.17
CA GLU A 466 -20.84 -3.16 24.98
C GLU A 466 -20.04 -3.07 23.66
N SER A 467 -19.75 -4.20 23.01
CA SER A 467 -19.07 -4.23 21.72
C SER A 467 -19.95 -3.62 20.63
N THR A 468 -19.39 -2.65 19.89
CA THR A 468 -20.04 -1.92 18.79
C THR A 468 -19.39 -2.16 17.44
N GLY A 469 -18.23 -2.84 17.44
CA GLY A 469 -17.46 -3.11 16.24
C GLY A 469 -18.12 -4.10 15.28
N THR A 470 -17.65 -4.10 14.05
CA THR A 470 -18.14 -4.95 12.97
C THR A 470 -17.18 -6.12 12.73
N ILE A 471 -17.76 -7.31 12.64
CA ILE A 471 -17.10 -8.48 12.05
C ILE A 471 -18.00 -8.85 10.88
N ASP A 472 -17.48 -8.76 9.67
CA ASP A 472 -18.16 -9.08 8.41
C ASP A 472 -17.47 -10.27 7.68
N THR A 473 -18.01 -10.69 6.55
CA THR A 473 -17.45 -11.72 5.66
C THR A 473 -16.89 -11.08 4.40
N ASP A 474 -15.72 -11.54 3.96
CA ASP A 474 -15.16 -11.19 2.64
C ASP A 474 -15.78 -12.00 1.50
N ILE A 475 -16.57 -13.03 1.82
CA ILE A 475 -17.18 -13.96 0.87
C ILE A 475 -18.68 -13.68 0.75
N ASP A 476 -19.11 -13.22 -0.42
CA ASP A 476 -20.51 -12.85 -0.73
C ASP A 476 -21.54 -13.98 -0.54
N THR A 477 -21.13 -15.25 -0.68
CA THR A 477 -22.03 -16.41 -0.51
C THR A 477 -22.24 -16.80 0.96
N TYR A 478 -21.46 -16.21 1.87
CA TYR A 478 -21.60 -16.42 3.29
C TYR A 478 -22.34 -15.27 3.96
N THR A 479 -22.97 -15.58 5.09
CA THR A 479 -23.55 -14.59 6.00
C THR A 479 -23.11 -14.89 7.42
N ILE A 480 -23.02 -13.86 8.25
CA ILE A 480 -22.75 -14.02 9.67
C ILE A 480 -24.06 -14.19 10.43
N ILE A 481 -24.11 -15.22 11.27
CA ILE A 481 -25.21 -15.47 12.20
C ILE A 481 -24.70 -15.48 13.64
N VAL A 482 -25.58 -15.15 14.59
CA VAL A 482 -25.27 -15.19 16.01
C VAL A 482 -26.07 -16.32 16.66
N LEU A 483 -25.39 -17.29 17.27
CA LEU A 483 -25.99 -18.40 17.99
C LEU A 483 -25.27 -18.56 19.33
N ASN A 484 -26.02 -18.68 20.43
CA ASN A 484 -25.45 -18.85 21.78
C ASN A 484 -24.34 -17.82 22.10
N ASP A 485 -24.55 -16.56 21.70
CA ASP A 485 -23.62 -15.46 21.90
C ASP A 485 -22.26 -15.61 21.19
N GLU A 486 -22.18 -16.43 20.14
CA GLU A 486 -21.03 -16.58 19.25
C GLU A 486 -21.43 -16.23 17.80
N LYS A 487 -20.49 -15.66 17.03
CA LYS A 487 -20.64 -15.42 15.59
C LYS A 487 -20.16 -16.62 14.78
N TYR A 488 -20.94 -16.98 13.77
CA TYR A 488 -20.65 -18.06 12.84
C TYR A 488 -20.78 -17.57 11.41
N LEU A 489 -19.91 -18.09 10.55
CA LEU A 489 -20.03 -17.99 9.11
C LEU A 489 -20.98 -19.12 8.65
N SER A 490 -22.02 -18.78 7.89
CA SER A 490 -22.99 -19.76 7.38
C SER A 490 -23.22 -19.56 5.89
N SER A 491 -23.34 -20.68 5.15
CA SER A 491 -23.75 -20.66 3.75
C SER A 491 -25.14 -20.07 3.62
N SER A 492 -25.26 -19.07 2.74
CA SER A 492 -26.54 -18.54 2.30
C SER A 492 -26.89 -19.10 0.92
N TYR A 493 -28.17 -19.37 0.70
CA TYR A 493 -28.71 -19.98 -0.51
C TYR A 493 -29.93 -19.22 -1.00
N SER A 494 -30.10 -19.22 -2.31
CA SER A 494 -31.16 -18.53 -3.03
C SER A 494 -32.17 -19.50 -3.62
N VAL A 495 -33.40 -19.00 -3.82
CA VAL A 495 -34.49 -19.77 -4.43
C VAL A 495 -34.97 -19.04 -5.69
N THR A 496 -34.85 -19.71 -6.82
CA THR A 496 -35.23 -19.15 -8.12
C THR A 496 -36.38 -19.94 -8.74
N TYR A 497 -37.40 -19.24 -9.23
CA TYR A 497 -38.53 -19.82 -9.95
C TYR A 497 -38.35 -19.65 -11.46
N VAL A 498 -38.58 -20.71 -12.24
CA VAL A 498 -38.41 -20.73 -13.70
C VAL A 498 -39.75 -21.06 -14.39
N PRO A 499 -40.23 -20.23 -15.33
CA PRO A 499 -41.59 -20.33 -15.88
C PRO A 499 -41.83 -21.55 -16.79
N ASN A 500 -40.76 -22.23 -17.20
CA ASN A 500 -40.79 -23.44 -18.03
C ASN A 500 -41.70 -23.35 -19.28
N GLY A 501 -41.41 -22.38 -20.15
CA GLY A 501 -42.16 -22.18 -21.39
C GLY A 501 -43.60 -21.72 -21.16
N SER A 502 -43.86 -20.95 -20.11
CA SER A 502 -45.08 -20.14 -20.02
C SER A 502 -45.14 -19.15 -21.19
N GLU A 503 -46.35 -18.77 -21.57
CA GLU A 503 -46.60 -17.81 -22.65
C GLU A 503 -46.95 -16.41 -22.11
N SER A 504 -47.36 -16.33 -20.84
CA SER A 504 -47.61 -15.06 -20.14
C SER A 504 -47.50 -15.23 -18.62
N GLY A 505 -47.64 -14.11 -17.89
CA GLY A 505 -47.47 -14.02 -16.44
C GLY A 505 -46.01 -13.86 -16.02
N ALA A 506 -45.77 -13.76 -14.72
CA ALA A 506 -44.45 -13.69 -14.11
C ALA A 506 -44.26 -14.84 -13.10
N VAL A 507 -43.02 -15.28 -12.92
CA VAL A 507 -42.70 -16.18 -11.81
C VAL A 507 -42.79 -15.43 -10.47
N PRO A 508 -43.05 -16.12 -9.35
CA PRO A 508 -42.87 -15.55 -8.02
C PRO A 508 -41.43 -15.07 -7.80
N THR A 509 -41.27 -14.06 -6.95
CA THR A 509 -39.95 -13.62 -6.46
C THR A 509 -39.83 -13.99 -5.01
N ASP A 510 -38.79 -14.74 -4.68
CA ASP A 510 -38.39 -15.03 -3.31
C ASP A 510 -37.12 -14.23 -3.02
N ALA A 511 -37.21 -13.30 -2.07
CA ALA A 511 -36.09 -12.44 -1.67
C ALA A 511 -35.42 -12.92 -0.38
N THR A 512 -35.85 -14.09 0.13
CA THR A 512 -35.32 -14.66 1.37
C THR A 512 -33.94 -15.26 1.11
N ALA A 513 -32.94 -14.88 1.91
CA ALA A 513 -31.66 -15.58 1.97
C ALA A 513 -31.78 -16.74 2.96
N TYR A 514 -31.72 -17.96 2.47
CA TYR A 514 -31.88 -19.17 3.27
C TYR A 514 -30.53 -19.66 3.79
N LEU A 515 -30.48 -20.09 5.04
CA LEU A 515 -29.31 -20.76 5.61
C LEU A 515 -29.36 -22.27 5.35
N THR A 516 -28.22 -22.94 5.48
CA THR A 516 -28.21 -24.41 5.44
C THR A 516 -29.10 -25.00 6.54
N GLY A 517 -30.00 -25.91 6.17
CA GLY A 517 -30.97 -26.53 7.07
C GLY A 517 -32.28 -25.76 7.25
N ASP A 518 -32.40 -24.54 6.72
CA ASP A 518 -33.67 -23.80 6.73
C ASP A 518 -34.75 -24.54 5.93
N THR A 519 -36.01 -24.22 6.22
CA THR A 519 -37.16 -24.73 5.48
C THR A 519 -37.70 -23.66 4.55
N LEU A 520 -37.63 -23.89 3.24
CA LEU A 520 -38.32 -23.14 2.20
C LEU A 520 -39.79 -23.57 2.16
N THR A 521 -40.72 -22.59 2.20
CA THR A 521 -42.13 -22.80 1.86
C THR A 521 -42.36 -22.41 0.39
N VAL A 522 -42.76 -23.38 -0.44
CA VAL A 522 -42.89 -23.20 -1.89
C VAL A 522 -44.03 -22.22 -2.22
N LEU A 523 -43.71 -21.17 -2.97
CA LEU A 523 -44.68 -20.17 -3.41
C LEU A 523 -45.61 -20.75 -4.49
N GLY A 524 -46.89 -20.41 -4.42
CA GLY A 524 -47.84 -20.72 -5.50
C GLY A 524 -47.59 -19.91 -6.78
N ASN A 525 -48.46 -20.08 -7.78
CA ASN A 525 -48.42 -19.31 -9.03
C ASN A 525 -48.93 -17.86 -8.84
N THR A 526 -48.25 -17.07 -8.02
CA THR A 526 -48.69 -15.71 -7.61
C THR A 526 -48.64 -14.70 -8.74
N GLY A 527 -47.69 -14.83 -9.67
CA GLY A 527 -47.59 -13.98 -10.87
C GLY A 527 -48.46 -14.41 -12.04
N SER A 528 -49.40 -15.34 -11.81
CA SER A 528 -50.40 -15.79 -12.80
C SER A 528 -49.78 -16.29 -14.12
N LEU A 529 -48.75 -17.13 -14.03
CA LEU A 529 -48.20 -17.84 -15.18
C LEU A 529 -49.30 -18.60 -15.92
N SER A 530 -49.28 -18.50 -17.25
CA SER A 530 -50.25 -19.17 -18.12
C SER A 530 -49.56 -19.74 -19.36
N LYS A 531 -50.07 -20.88 -19.83
CA LYS A 531 -49.62 -21.60 -21.02
C LYS A 531 -50.84 -22.22 -21.70
N THR A 532 -51.07 -21.91 -22.97
CA THR A 532 -52.29 -22.31 -23.68
C THR A 532 -52.40 -23.83 -23.79
N GLY A 533 -53.55 -24.38 -23.36
CA GLY A 533 -53.84 -25.82 -23.39
C GLY A 533 -53.22 -26.60 -22.22
N TYR A 534 -52.66 -25.92 -21.22
CA TYR A 534 -52.09 -26.53 -20.03
C TYR A 534 -52.53 -25.83 -18.74
N THR A 535 -52.67 -26.62 -17.68
CA THR A 535 -52.90 -26.15 -16.31
C THR A 535 -51.61 -26.23 -15.51
N PHE A 536 -51.26 -25.14 -14.81
CA PHE A 536 -50.14 -25.11 -13.87
C PHE A 536 -50.37 -26.13 -12.75
N SER A 537 -49.41 -27.04 -12.55
CA SER A 537 -49.54 -28.21 -11.67
C SER A 537 -48.56 -28.22 -10.50
N GLY A 538 -47.80 -27.14 -10.30
CA GLY A 538 -46.80 -27.02 -9.25
C GLY A 538 -45.41 -26.68 -9.79
N TRP A 539 -44.39 -26.86 -8.95
CA TRP A 539 -42.99 -26.60 -9.26
C TRP A 539 -42.16 -27.86 -9.11
N SER A 540 -41.24 -28.10 -10.02
CA SER A 540 -40.34 -29.24 -9.96
C SER A 540 -38.97 -28.85 -9.41
N TYR A 541 -38.46 -29.67 -8.49
CA TYR A 541 -37.08 -29.65 -8.00
C TYR A 541 -36.61 -31.10 -7.80
N LEU A 542 -35.42 -31.44 -8.33
CA LEU A 542 -34.86 -32.81 -8.31
C LEU A 542 -35.88 -33.89 -8.70
N ASP A 543 -36.59 -33.68 -9.82
CA ASP A 543 -37.63 -34.57 -10.36
C ASP A 543 -38.87 -34.79 -9.47
N THR A 544 -38.99 -34.08 -8.35
CA THR A 544 -40.17 -34.09 -7.48
C THR A 544 -41.02 -32.85 -7.75
N THR A 545 -42.35 -33.00 -7.79
CA THR A 545 -43.28 -31.87 -7.94
C THR A 545 -43.81 -31.44 -6.59
N TYR A 546 -43.68 -30.15 -6.29
CA TYR A 546 -44.12 -29.48 -5.08
C TYR A 546 -45.26 -28.51 -5.41
N LEU A 547 -46.28 -28.51 -4.57
CA LEU A 547 -47.39 -27.57 -4.61
C LEU A 547 -47.09 -26.33 -3.77
N ALA A 548 -47.97 -25.33 -3.86
CA ALA A 548 -47.92 -24.19 -2.97
C ALA A 548 -48.01 -24.66 -1.50
N ASP A 549 -47.23 -24.03 -0.63
CA ASP A 549 -47.12 -24.31 0.80
C ASP A 549 -46.41 -25.62 1.17
N ASP A 550 -45.94 -26.41 0.18
CA ASP A 550 -45.05 -27.54 0.47
C ASP A 550 -43.70 -27.04 1.00
N GLU A 551 -43.03 -27.87 1.80
CA GLU A 551 -41.78 -27.53 2.46
C GLU A 551 -40.58 -28.27 1.83
N ILE A 552 -39.47 -27.54 1.62
CA ILE A 552 -38.19 -28.09 1.14
C ILE A 552 -37.08 -27.68 2.12
N SER A 553 -36.29 -28.64 2.58
CA SER A 553 -35.07 -28.34 3.35
C SER A 553 -33.99 -27.79 2.42
N VAL A 554 -33.45 -26.62 2.76
CA VAL A 554 -32.46 -25.92 1.96
C VAL A 554 -31.06 -26.39 2.34
N THR A 555 -30.33 -26.94 1.38
CA THR A 555 -28.92 -27.36 1.55
C THR A 555 -28.00 -26.85 0.43
N SER A 556 -28.58 -26.19 -0.57
CA SER A 556 -27.93 -25.56 -1.73
C SER A 556 -28.91 -24.57 -2.36
N ASP A 557 -28.48 -23.80 -3.36
CA ASP A 557 -29.40 -23.04 -4.21
C ASP A 557 -30.48 -23.97 -4.81
N ILE A 558 -31.72 -23.49 -4.82
CA ILE A 558 -32.89 -24.24 -5.31
C ILE A 558 -33.43 -23.54 -6.55
N THR A 559 -33.59 -24.30 -7.64
CA THR A 559 -34.30 -23.84 -8.84
C THR A 559 -35.60 -24.63 -9.01
N LEU A 560 -36.73 -23.95 -8.82
CA LEU A 560 -38.08 -24.48 -8.94
C LEU A 560 -38.64 -24.21 -10.34
N THR A 561 -38.85 -25.26 -11.12
CA THR A 561 -39.27 -25.16 -12.54
C THR A 561 -40.75 -25.47 -12.70
N ALA A 562 -41.54 -24.59 -13.34
CA ALA A 562 -42.98 -24.75 -13.45
C ALA A 562 -43.37 -26.08 -14.13
N VAL A 563 -44.35 -26.79 -13.57
CA VAL A 563 -44.88 -28.04 -14.11
C VAL A 563 -46.24 -27.78 -14.74
N TRP A 564 -46.46 -28.31 -15.94
CA TRP A 564 -47.65 -28.08 -16.75
C TRP A 564 -48.35 -29.41 -17.07
N ALA A 565 -49.62 -29.55 -16.71
CA ALA A 565 -50.45 -30.68 -17.10
C ALA A 565 -51.33 -30.30 -18.30
N LEU A 566 -51.44 -31.18 -19.31
CA LEU A 566 -52.29 -30.95 -20.47
C LEU A 566 -53.75 -30.85 -20.03
N ASP A 567 -54.46 -29.83 -20.50
CA ASP A 567 -55.88 -29.67 -20.22
C ASP A 567 -56.68 -30.82 -20.85
N ALA A 568 -57.67 -31.33 -20.12
CA ALA A 568 -58.56 -32.36 -20.67
C ALA A 568 -59.31 -31.80 -21.89
N PRO A 569 -59.46 -32.59 -22.98
CA PRO A 569 -60.14 -32.11 -24.17
C PRO A 569 -61.57 -31.69 -23.83
N THR A 570 -61.88 -30.42 -24.08
CA THR A 570 -63.23 -29.89 -23.95
C THR A 570 -64.07 -30.41 -25.12
N ILE A 571 -64.79 -31.51 -24.91
CA ILE A 571 -65.83 -31.96 -25.84
C ILE A 571 -67.02 -30.99 -25.69
N SER A 572 -67.03 -29.95 -26.51
CA SER A 572 -68.20 -29.09 -26.68
C SER A 572 -69.19 -29.79 -27.60
N ALA A 573 -70.21 -30.44 -27.02
CA ALA A 573 -71.35 -30.89 -27.80
C ALA A 573 -72.13 -29.65 -28.29
N SER A 574 -72.02 -29.32 -29.58
CA SER A 574 -72.91 -28.34 -30.20
C SER A 574 -74.33 -28.90 -30.17
N SER A 575 -75.20 -28.35 -29.32
CA SER A 575 -76.63 -28.65 -29.30
C SER A 575 -77.30 -28.01 -30.51
N GLY A 576 -77.15 -28.67 -31.66
CA GLY A 576 -77.65 -28.23 -32.95
C GLY A 576 -78.19 -29.38 -33.78
N TYR A 577 -78.93 -30.31 -33.17
CA TYR A 577 -79.75 -31.24 -33.94
C TYR A 577 -81.05 -31.57 -33.19
N LEU A 578 -82.10 -30.77 -33.44
CA LEU A 578 -83.48 -31.18 -33.20
C LEU A 578 -83.89 -32.12 -34.33
N GLY A 579 -83.51 -33.40 -34.21
CA GLY A 579 -84.01 -34.50 -35.03
C GLY A 579 -85.06 -35.27 -34.26
N THR A 580 -86.28 -35.35 -34.80
CA THR A 580 -87.41 -36.10 -34.25
C THR A 580 -87.06 -37.57 -34.02
N TYR A 581 -87.36 -38.07 -32.82
CA TYR A 581 -87.19 -39.46 -32.41
C TYR A 581 -88.24 -40.36 -33.09
N ASP A 582 -87.80 -41.20 -34.02
CA ASP A 582 -88.52 -42.39 -34.49
C ASP A 582 -87.76 -43.62 -33.97
N GLY A 583 -88.43 -44.41 -33.15
CA GLY A 583 -87.87 -45.58 -32.51
C GLY A 583 -87.73 -46.74 -33.50
N SER A 584 -86.51 -47.03 -33.95
CA SER A 584 -86.07 -48.39 -34.28
C SER A 584 -84.55 -48.51 -34.47
N ALA A 585 -83.99 -49.56 -33.86
CA ALA A 585 -82.74 -50.27 -34.18
C ALA A 585 -81.34 -49.61 -33.97
N HIS A 586 -80.59 -50.25 -33.06
CA HIS A 586 -79.17 -50.63 -33.09
C HIS A 586 -78.09 -49.82 -33.84
N ASN A 587 -77.00 -49.58 -33.09
CA ASN A 587 -75.62 -49.26 -33.46
C ASN A 587 -75.35 -47.90 -34.14
N ALA A 588 -74.85 -46.96 -33.34
CA ALA A 588 -74.03 -45.86 -33.82
C ALA A 588 -72.59 -46.04 -33.29
N SER A 589 -71.69 -46.49 -34.18
CA SER A 589 -70.25 -46.37 -34.01
C SER A 589 -69.86 -44.91 -34.23
N VAL A 590 -69.27 -44.27 -33.22
CA VAL A 590 -68.64 -42.95 -33.36
C VAL A 590 -67.19 -43.19 -33.80
N THR A 591 -66.89 -42.88 -35.05
CA THR A 591 -65.51 -42.78 -35.55
C THR A 591 -65.05 -41.33 -35.38
N ALA A 592 -64.11 -41.09 -34.46
CA ALA A 592 -63.45 -39.80 -34.36
C ALA A 592 -62.27 -39.76 -35.34
N THR A 593 -62.36 -38.91 -36.36
CA THR A 593 -61.21 -38.51 -37.18
C THR A 593 -60.44 -37.42 -36.44
N HIS A 594 -59.19 -37.71 -36.10
CA HIS A 594 -58.22 -36.79 -35.54
C HIS A 594 -57.47 -36.15 -36.71
N ASP A 595 -57.48 -34.82 -36.82
CA ASP A 595 -56.61 -34.09 -37.75
C ASP A 595 -55.71 -33.18 -36.90
N LEU A 596 -54.41 -33.39 -37.03
CA LEU A 596 -53.36 -32.63 -36.33
C LEU A 596 -52.86 -31.54 -37.28
N SER A 597 -52.95 -30.28 -36.83
CA SER A 597 -52.13 -29.18 -37.33
C SER A 597 -51.68 -28.32 -36.16
#